data_AF-A0A1Q7E3G5-F1
#
_entry.id   AF-A0A1Q7E3G5-F1
#
_cell.length_a   1.000
_cell.length_b   1.000
_cell.length_c   1.000
_cell.angle_alpha   90.00
_cell.angle_beta   90.00
_cell.angle_gamma   90.00
#
_symmetry.space_group_name_H-M   'P 1'
#
loop_
_entity.id
_entity.type
_entity.pdbx_description
1 polymer ?
#
loop_
_entity_poly.entity_id
_entity_poly.type
_entity_poly.pdbx_seq_one_letter_code
_entity_poly.pdbx_strand_id
1 'polypeptide(L)'
;MEAQRRLCGFSAALERLLAAGDAAAFEAEWIAQDVQRVGWEALALARRANTEVLEPVLAEVDRRLLAVLERCRAFVDSHVVTFRVPELERWQHAAAAALVGARWGVAGLRTVIADTGAPLGRRYFAFLALAERHPPGAWGLFLKYLRRPDAHHAFVAAAVEAARYYPGRTADLVNAFDRIRGDQLRRRFLGPKILESLLVLGDTAALPLFEELLVAGHTDPDLDRCEVTRALVAVRRLTGRVASSSKFPDPDAPEVRRTLDEAERRFEAERDWLKPVTVI
;
A
#
# COMPACT_ATOMS: atom_id res chain seq x y z
N MET A 1 -14.49 13.44 10.92
CA MET A 1 -14.16 14.87 10.83
C MET A 1 -12.90 15.12 10.01
N GLU A 2 -11.76 14.49 10.32
CA GLU A 2 -10.51 14.74 9.59
C GLU A 2 -10.56 14.37 8.10
N ALA A 3 -11.05 13.17 7.76
CA ALA A 3 -11.18 12.74 6.36
C ALA A 3 -12.04 13.70 5.53
N GLN A 4 -13.17 14.15 6.09
CA GLN A 4 -14.06 15.12 5.44
C GLN A 4 -13.36 16.46 5.22
N ARG A 5 -12.67 17.00 6.24
CA ARG A 5 -11.89 18.24 6.13
C ARG A 5 -10.85 18.15 5.01
N ARG A 6 -10.12 17.04 4.94
CA ARG A 6 -9.10 16.80 3.91
C ARG A 6 -9.69 16.68 2.52
N LEU A 7 -10.82 15.99 2.37
CA LEU A 7 -11.54 15.91 1.10
C LEU A 7 -12.08 17.27 0.65
N CYS A 8 -12.61 18.09 1.56
CA CYS A 8 -13.03 19.46 1.23
C CYS A 8 -11.83 20.31 0.77
N GLY A 9 -10.69 20.21 1.45
CA GLY A 9 -9.45 20.89 1.05
C GLY A 9 -8.97 20.43 -0.33
N PHE A 10 -8.99 19.13 -0.60
CA PHE A 10 -8.65 18.59 -1.91
C PHE A 10 -9.62 19.07 -3.00
N SER A 11 -10.92 19.06 -2.72
CA SER A 11 -11.96 19.57 -3.61
C SER A 11 -11.73 21.04 -3.98
N ALA A 12 -11.35 21.88 -3.02
CA ALA A 12 -11.03 23.28 -3.26
C ALA A 12 -9.74 23.45 -4.10
N ALA A 13 -8.74 22.59 -3.90
CA ALA A 13 -7.53 22.59 -4.72
C ALA A 13 -7.84 22.21 -6.19
N LEU A 14 -8.70 21.22 -6.42
CA LEU A 14 -9.16 20.85 -7.76
C LEU A 14 -9.91 22.00 -8.45
N GLU A 15 -10.70 22.77 -7.70
CA GLU A 15 -11.39 23.94 -8.25
C GLU A 15 -10.42 25.04 -8.71
N ARG A 16 -9.31 25.26 -8.00
CA ARG A 16 -8.23 26.17 -8.45
C ARG A 16 -7.59 25.68 -9.75
N LEU A 17 -7.35 24.38 -9.88
CA LEU A 17 -6.83 23.80 -11.12
C LEU A 17 -7.79 23.97 -12.30
N LEU A 18 -9.11 23.86 -12.07
CA LEU A 18 -10.12 24.13 -13.10
C LEU A 18 -10.14 25.58 -13.55
N ALA A 19 -9.86 26.52 -12.63
CA ALA A 19 -9.81 27.95 -12.92
C ALA A 19 -8.55 28.39 -13.68
N ALA A 20 -7.49 27.57 -13.70
CA ALA A 20 -6.24 27.89 -14.37
C ALA A 20 -6.45 28.02 -15.90
N GLY A 21 -6.13 29.19 -16.47
CA GLY A 21 -6.45 29.54 -17.85
C GLY A 21 -5.71 28.72 -18.91
N ASP A 22 -4.51 28.24 -18.60
CA ASP A 22 -3.64 27.47 -19.49
C ASP A 22 -2.81 26.42 -18.71
N ALA A 23 -1.98 25.67 -19.42
CA ALA A 23 -1.13 24.62 -18.83
C ALA A 23 -0.10 25.18 -17.83
N ALA A 24 0.44 26.38 -18.08
CA ALA A 24 1.46 26.97 -17.20
C ALA A 24 0.84 27.41 -15.87
N ALA A 25 -0.34 28.05 -15.92
CA ALA A 25 -1.12 28.40 -14.74
C ALA A 25 -1.57 27.14 -13.99
N PHE A 26 -1.93 26.07 -14.71
CA PHE A 26 -2.31 24.80 -14.10
C PHE A 26 -1.16 24.19 -13.29
N GLU A 27 0.05 24.13 -13.87
CA GLU A 27 1.24 23.64 -13.17
C GLU A 27 1.62 24.52 -11.98
N ALA A 28 1.49 25.84 -12.11
CA ALA A 28 1.75 26.77 -11.01
C ALA A 28 0.82 26.50 -9.82
N GLU A 29 -0.50 26.33 -10.06
CA GLU A 29 -1.45 25.97 -9.00
C GLU A 29 -1.20 24.56 -8.45
N TRP A 30 -0.83 23.60 -9.31
CA TRP A 30 -0.49 22.24 -8.87
C TRP A 30 0.61 22.24 -7.81
N ILE A 31 1.67 23.02 -8.06
CA ILE A 31 2.81 23.16 -7.15
C ILE A 31 2.41 23.99 -5.92
N ALA A 32 1.78 25.15 -6.12
CA ALA A 32 1.45 26.08 -5.04
C ALA A 32 0.52 25.45 -3.98
N GLN A 33 -0.43 24.61 -4.41
CA GLN A 33 -1.35 23.93 -3.51
C GLN A 33 -0.83 22.57 -3.00
N ASP A 34 0.33 22.12 -3.49
CA ASP A 34 0.86 20.78 -3.23
C ASP A 34 -0.23 19.70 -3.46
N VAL A 35 -0.91 19.81 -4.61
CA VAL A 35 -2.12 19.02 -4.90
C VAL A 35 -1.83 17.53 -4.80
N GLN A 36 -0.61 17.13 -5.15
CA GLN A 36 -0.21 15.74 -5.10
C GLN A 36 -0.28 15.16 -3.69
N ARG A 37 0.31 15.84 -2.72
CA ARG A 37 0.26 15.38 -1.33
C ARG A 37 -1.16 15.48 -0.78
N VAL A 38 -1.85 16.60 -1.03
CA VAL A 38 -3.21 16.84 -0.54
C VAL A 38 -4.18 15.76 -1.03
N GLY A 39 -4.12 15.41 -2.32
CA GLY A 39 -4.96 14.38 -2.93
C GLY A 39 -4.75 13.00 -2.32
N TRP A 40 -3.50 12.54 -2.24
CA TRP A 40 -3.22 11.21 -1.68
C TRP A 40 -3.53 11.10 -0.18
N GLU A 41 -3.24 12.14 0.61
CA GLU A 41 -3.60 12.18 2.03
C GLU A 41 -5.12 12.09 2.21
N ALA A 42 -5.89 12.90 1.48
CA ALA A 42 -7.35 12.93 1.56
C ALA A 42 -7.97 11.58 1.15
N LEU A 43 -7.54 11.03 0.01
CA LEU A 43 -8.07 9.77 -0.51
C LEU A 43 -7.69 8.56 0.34
N ALA A 44 -6.49 8.54 0.94
CA ALA A 44 -6.10 7.49 1.87
C ALA A 44 -6.98 7.48 3.13
N LEU A 45 -7.22 8.66 3.71
CA LEU A 45 -8.13 8.80 4.86
C LEU A 45 -9.56 8.39 4.50
N ALA A 46 -10.04 8.80 3.32
CA ALA A 46 -11.39 8.47 2.86
C ALA A 46 -11.60 6.96 2.67
N ARG A 47 -10.63 6.26 2.06
CA ARG A 47 -10.71 4.79 1.89
C ARG A 47 -10.82 4.07 3.23
N ARG A 48 -10.07 4.52 4.24
CA ARG A 48 -10.04 3.92 5.60
C ARG A 48 -11.29 4.22 6.43
N ALA A 49 -11.92 5.38 6.25
CA ALA A 49 -12.95 5.89 7.16
C ALA A 49 -14.24 5.03 7.24
N ASN A 50 -14.53 4.18 6.25
CA ASN A 50 -15.67 3.26 6.22
C ASN A 50 -17.00 3.86 6.76
N THR A 51 -17.37 5.03 6.25
CA THR A 51 -18.57 5.76 6.71
C THR A 51 -19.27 6.43 5.52
N GLU A 52 -20.60 6.37 5.52
CA GLU A 52 -21.46 6.99 4.52
C GLU A 52 -21.45 8.53 4.57
N VAL A 53 -21.03 9.11 5.70
CA VAL A 53 -20.96 10.57 5.88
C VAL A 53 -20.03 11.24 4.85
N LEU A 54 -19.07 10.50 4.31
CA LEU A 54 -18.16 11.02 3.28
C LEU A 54 -18.73 10.96 1.87
N GLU A 55 -19.86 10.28 1.65
CA GLU A 55 -20.44 10.07 0.32
C GLU A 55 -20.65 11.39 -0.45
N PRO A 56 -21.26 12.45 0.13
CA PRO A 56 -21.53 13.67 -0.64
C PRO A 56 -20.25 14.38 -1.08
N VAL A 57 -19.24 14.46 -0.20
CA VAL A 57 -17.97 15.12 -0.52
C VAL A 57 -17.12 14.26 -1.47
N LEU A 58 -17.21 12.94 -1.40
CA LEU A 58 -16.53 12.05 -2.35
C LEU A 58 -17.15 12.12 -3.75
N ALA A 59 -18.48 12.19 -3.84
CA ALA A 59 -19.17 12.40 -5.11
C ALA A 59 -18.74 13.72 -5.76
N GLU A 60 -18.56 14.76 -4.94
CA GLU A 60 -18.06 16.04 -5.41
C GLU A 60 -16.61 15.98 -5.91
N VAL A 61 -15.71 15.36 -5.13
CA VAL A 61 -14.31 15.16 -5.53
C VAL A 61 -14.21 14.34 -6.82
N ASP A 62 -14.99 13.26 -6.96
CA ASP A 62 -15.00 12.43 -8.17
C ASP A 62 -15.43 13.22 -9.41
N ARG A 63 -16.50 14.03 -9.31
CA ARG A 63 -16.94 14.90 -10.41
C ARG A 63 -15.86 15.93 -10.78
N ARG A 64 -15.25 16.59 -9.79
CA ARG A 64 -14.19 17.57 -10.05
C ARG A 64 -12.94 16.93 -10.66
N LEU A 65 -12.55 15.74 -10.24
CA LEU A 65 -11.44 15.00 -10.85
C LEU A 65 -11.70 14.69 -12.32
N LEU A 66 -12.91 14.26 -12.68
CA LEU A 66 -13.29 14.03 -14.07
C LEU A 66 -13.22 15.31 -14.90
N ALA A 67 -13.71 16.43 -14.37
CA ALA A 67 -13.62 17.72 -15.04
C ALA A 67 -12.16 18.19 -15.23
N VAL A 68 -11.31 18.00 -14.22
CA VAL A 68 -9.88 18.34 -14.32
C VAL A 68 -9.19 17.47 -15.37
N LEU A 69 -9.48 16.17 -15.40
CA LEU A 69 -8.96 15.25 -16.41
C LEU A 69 -9.32 15.67 -17.83
N GLU A 70 -10.59 16.03 -18.05
CA GLU A 70 -11.05 16.53 -19.35
C GLU A 70 -10.32 17.81 -19.75
N ARG A 71 -10.18 18.76 -18.81
CA ARG A 71 -9.43 20.00 -19.04
C ARG A 71 -7.96 19.74 -19.37
N CYS A 72 -7.27 18.89 -18.62
CA CYS A 72 -5.87 18.56 -18.85
C CYS A 72 -5.64 17.96 -20.24
N ARG A 73 -6.55 17.11 -20.71
CA ARG A 73 -6.49 16.53 -22.06
C ARG A 73 -6.67 17.58 -23.16
N ALA A 74 -7.31 18.71 -22.87
CA ALA A 74 -7.49 19.80 -23.81
C ALA A 74 -6.26 20.72 -23.97
N PHE A 75 -5.33 20.74 -22.99
CA PHE A 75 -4.17 21.64 -23.04
C PHE A 75 -3.14 21.29 -24.13
N VAL A 76 -3.11 20.04 -24.63
CA VAL A 76 -2.12 19.51 -25.61
C VAL A 76 -0.66 19.54 -25.12
N ASP A 77 -0.37 20.24 -24.02
CA ASP A 77 0.95 20.30 -23.39
C ASP A 77 1.47 18.91 -23.00
N SER A 78 2.68 18.60 -23.46
CA SER A 78 3.26 17.27 -23.32
C SER A 78 3.59 16.91 -21.87
N HIS A 79 3.93 17.90 -21.03
CA HIS A 79 4.21 17.66 -19.61
C HIS A 79 2.91 17.28 -18.89
N VAL A 80 1.84 18.05 -19.07
CA VAL A 80 0.55 17.79 -18.43
C VAL A 80 0.00 16.42 -18.85
N VAL A 81 0.02 16.12 -20.15
CA VAL A 81 -0.48 14.84 -20.69
C VAL A 81 0.36 13.66 -20.18
N THR A 82 1.68 13.80 -20.10
CA THR A 82 2.57 12.69 -19.71
C THR A 82 2.55 12.44 -18.20
N PHE A 83 2.47 13.49 -17.38
CA PHE A 83 2.70 13.36 -15.93
C PHE A 83 1.46 13.62 -15.08
N ARG A 84 0.59 14.56 -15.45
CA ARG A 84 -0.57 14.93 -14.65
C ARG A 84 -1.78 14.08 -14.95
N VAL A 85 -2.06 13.80 -16.23
CA VAL A 85 -3.21 12.95 -16.61
C VAL A 85 -3.14 11.57 -15.94
N PRO A 86 -2.01 10.81 -15.97
CA PRO A 86 -1.96 9.52 -15.29
C PRO A 86 -2.13 9.62 -13.76
N GLU A 87 -1.65 10.70 -13.15
CA GLU A 87 -1.81 10.92 -11.71
C GLU A 87 -3.27 11.21 -11.34
N LEU A 88 -3.92 12.09 -12.10
CA LEU A 88 -5.34 12.40 -11.95
C LEU A 88 -6.23 11.17 -12.19
N GLU A 89 -5.88 10.30 -13.16
CA GLU A 89 -6.58 9.03 -13.41
C GLU A 89 -6.47 8.09 -12.20
N ARG A 90 -5.28 8.01 -11.58
CA ARG A 90 -5.10 7.26 -10.34
C ARG A 90 -5.97 7.80 -9.21
N TRP A 91 -6.03 9.13 -9.05
CA TRP A 91 -6.91 9.75 -8.06
C TRP A 91 -8.38 9.50 -8.35
N GLN A 92 -8.80 9.55 -9.62
CA GLN A 92 -10.16 9.23 -10.04
C GLN A 92 -10.53 7.80 -9.63
N HIS A 93 -9.66 6.83 -9.91
CA HIS A 93 -9.91 5.44 -9.51
C HIS A 93 -9.96 5.26 -7.99
N ALA A 94 -9.09 5.94 -7.26
CA ALA A 94 -9.09 5.93 -5.80
C ALA A 94 -10.34 6.61 -5.20
N ALA A 95 -10.77 7.74 -5.75
CA ALA A 95 -11.97 8.47 -5.36
C ALA A 95 -13.23 7.63 -5.63
N ALA A 96 -13.34 7.03 -6.81
CA ALA A 96 -14.45 6.14 -7.16
C ALA A 96 -14.53 4.93 -6.23
N ALA A 97 -13.40 4.29 -5.91
CA ALA A 97 -13.37 3.17 -4.96
C ALA A 97 -13.75 3.62 -3.53
N ALA A 98 -13.27 4.78 -3.09
CA ALA A 98 -13.65 5.34 -1.78
C ALA A 98 -15.14 5.68 -1.72
N LEU A 99 -15.69 6.28 -2.78
CA LEU A 99 -17.11 6.60 -2.93
C LEU A 99 -17.96 5.33 -2.89
N VAL A 100 -17.56 4.29 -3.64
CA VAL A 100 -18.24 2.98 -3.61
C VAL A 100 -18.24 2.42 -2.18
N GLY A 101 -17.09 2.47 -1.52
CA GLY A 101 -16.96 2.00 -0.15
C GLY A 101 -17.75 2.83 0.86
N ALA A 102 -17.96 4.13 0.63
CA ALA A 102 -18.79 4.98 1.49
C ALA A 102 -20.28 4.66 1.30
N ARG A 103 -20.73 4.47 0.06
CA ARG A 103 -22.14 4.30 -0.28
C ARG A 103 -22.67 2.88 -0.10
N TRP A 104 -21.85 1.86 -0.36
CA TRP A 104 -22.27 0.46 -0.37
C TRP A 104 -21.38 -0.46 0.48
N GLY A 105 -20.45 0.11 1.24
CA GLY A 105 -19.59 -0.62 2.17
C GLY A 105 -18.79 -1.74 1.51
N VAL A 106 -18.58 -2.81 2.27
CA VAL A 106 -17.82 -4.00 1.84
C VAL A 106 -18.45 -4.71 0.63
N ALA A 107 -19.78 -4.72 0.54
CA ALA A 107 -20.48 -5.37 -0.57
C ALA A 107 -20.17 -4.66 -1.89
N GLY A 108 -20.25 -3.32 -1.92
CA GLY A 108 -19.89 -2.54 -3.10
C GLY A 108 -18.44 -2.75 -3.55
N LEU A 109 -17.51 -2.74 -2.60
CA LEU A 109 -16.09 -2.98 -2.90
C LEU A 109 -15.87 -4.38 -3.52
N ARG A 110 -16.53 -5.42 -2.99
CA ARG A 110 -16.46 -6.79 -3.55
C ARG A 110 -16.99 -6.85 -4.98
N THR A 111 -18.08 -6.15 -5.26
CA THR A 111 -18.63 -6.06 -6.62
C THR A 111 -17.63 -5.43 -7.59
N VAL A 112 -17.00 -4.32 -7.22
CA VAL A 112 -15.98 -3.67 -8.06
C VAL A 112 -14.76 -4.57 -8.27
N ILE A 113 -14.30 -5.30 -7.25
CA ILE A 113 -13.15 -6.20 -7.37
C ILE A 113 -13.46 -7.36 -8.34
N ALA A 114 -14.69 -7.87 -8.28
CA ALA A 114 -15.17 -8.99 -9.10
C ALA A 114 -15.45 -8.58 -10.56
N ASP A 115 -15.72 -7.31 -10.83
CA ASP A 115 -15.97 -6.79 -12.17
C ASP A 115 -14.69 -6.85 -13.03
N THR A 116 -14.63 -7.82 -13.95
CA THR A 116 -13.50 -7.97 -14.87
C THR A 116 -13.50 -6.96 -16.01
N GLY A 117 -14.59 -6.24 -16.24
CA GLY A 117 -14.69 -5.14 -17.21
C GLY A 117 -14.23 -3.79 -16.66
N ALA A 118 -14.14 -3.65 -15.32
CA ALA A 118 -13.63 -2.43 -14.70
C ALA A 118 -12.12 -2.24 -14.95
N PRO A 119 -11.66 -0.98 -15.10
CA PRO A 119 -10.23 -0.66 -15.18
C PRO A 119 -9.42 -1.28 -14.03
N LEU A 120 -8.21 -1.74 -14.31
CA LEU A 120 -7.35 -2.41 -13.33
C LEU A 120 -7.14 -1.54 -12.08
N GLY A 121 -6.86 -0.24 -12.26
CA GLY A 121 -6.68 0.70 -11.17
C GLY A 121 -7.93 0.83 -10.28
N ARG A 122 -9.13 0.85 -10.86
CA ARG A 122 -10.39 0.89 -10.10
C ARG A 122 -10.57 -0.36 -9.24
N ARG A 123 -10.33 -1.54 -9.82
CA ARG A 123 -10.38 -2.81 -9.09
C ARG A 123 -9.35 -2.85 -7.97
N TYR A 124 -8.14 -2.36 -8.25
CA TYR A 124 -7.05 -2.32 -7.28
C TYR A 124 -7.37 -1.40 -6.10
N PHE A 125 -7.86 -0.17 -6.33
CA PHE A 125 -8.21 0.71 -5.21
C PHE A 125 -9.40 0.21 -4.40
N ALA A 126 -10.34 -0.52 -5.01
CA ALA A 126 -11.40 -1.20 -4.25
C ALA A 126 -10.84 -2.34 -3.39
N PHE A 127 -9.89 -3.12 -3.94
CA PHE A 127 -9.17 -4.17 -3.20
C PHE A 127 -8.33 -3.61 -2.05
N LEU A 128 -7.63 -2.50 -2.29
CA LEU A 128 -6.85 -1.80 -1.28
C LEU A 128 -7.75 -1.21 -0.18
N ALA A 129 -8.88 -0.60 -0.53
CA ALA A 129 -9.84 -0.12 0.45
C ALA A 129 -10.38 -1.26 1.33
N LEU A 130 -10.61 -2.44 0.75
CA LEU A 130 -11.01 -3.63 1.50
C LEU A 130 -9.88 -4.11 2.43
N ALA A 131 -8.63 -4.08 1.98
CA ALA A 131 -7.45 -4.43 2.79
C ALA A 131 -7.28 -3.45 3.97
N GLU A 132 -7.38 -2.14 3.71
CA GLU A 132 -7.28 -1.08 4.70
C GLU A 132 -8.38 -1.17 5.77
N ARG A 133 -9.58 -1.63 5.39
CA ARG A 133 -10.72 -1.83 6.32
C ARG A 133 -10.75 -3.18 7.02
N HIS A 134 -10.00 -4.16 6.50
CA HIS A 134 -9.84 -5.51 7.05
C HIS A 134 -11.12 -6.14 7.66
N PRO A 135 -12.26 -6.15 6.92
CA PRO A 135 -13.52 -6.62 7.49
C PRO A 135 -13.48 -8.13 7.77
N PRO A 136 -14.17 -8.61 8.83
CA PRO A 136 -14.26 -10.02 9.14
C PRO A 136 -14.72 -10.84 7.92
N GLY A 137 -14.07 -11.99 7.70
CA GLY A 137 -14.42 -12.91 6.60
C GLY A 137 -13.97 -12.48 5.20
N ALA A 138 -13.21 -11.39 5.03
CA ALA A 138 -12.65 -11.03 3.73
C ALA A 138 -11.40 -11.82 3.34
N TRP A 139 -10.79 -12.58 4.25
CA TRP A 139 -9.56 -13.35 3.98
C TRP A 139 -9.65 -14.24 2.73
N GLY A 140 -10.77 -14.93 2.52
CA GLY A 140 -10.94 -15.82 1.36
C GLY A 140 -10.70 -15.12 0.02
N LEU A 141 -11.01 -13.83 -0.08
CA LEU A 141 -10.73 -13.03 -1.27
C LEU A 141 -9.23 -12.74 -1.41
N PHE A 142 -8.55 -12.28 -0.35
CA PHE A 142 -7.10 -12.04 -0.36
C PHE A 142 -6.33 -13.32 -0.70
N LEU A 143 -6.72 -14.44 -0.10
CA LEU A 143 -6.13 -15.75 -0.33
C LEU A 143 -6.21 -16.18 -1.80
N LYS A 144 -7.32 -15.89 -2.49
CA LYS A 144 -7.47 -16.16 -3.92
C LYS A 144 -6.39 -15.45 -4.74
N TYR A 145 -6.10 -14.19 -4.43
CA TYR A 145 -5.05 -13.42 -5.11
C TYR A 145 -3.65 -13.88 -4.71
N LEU A 146 -3.43 -14.26 -3.45
CA LEU A 146 -2.15 -14.84 -3.03
C LEU A 146 -1.86 -16.14 -3.78
N ARG A 147 -2.84 -17.04 -3.94
CA ARG A 147 -2.63 -18.37 -4.53
C ARG A 147 -2.53 -18.36 -6.05
N ARG A 148 -3.15 -17.38 -6.71
CA ARG A 148 -3.21 -17.30 -8.17
C ARG A 148 -1.86 -16.87 -8.78
N PRO A 149 -1.18 -17.71 -9.59
CA PRO A 149 0.16 -17.41 -10.11
C PRO A 149 0.24 -16.18 -11.04
N ASP A 150 -0.85 -15.91 -11.75
CA ASP A 150 -1.02 -14.78 -12.69
C ASP A 150 -1.70 -13.56 -12.05
N ALA A 151 -1.87 -13.56 -10.72
CA ALA A 151 -2.37 -12.39 -10.02
C ALA A 151 -1.38 -11.22 -10.19
N HIS A 152 -1.93 -10.05 -10.51
CA HIS A 152 -1.13 -8.84 -10.63
C HIS A 152 -0.44 -8.53 -9.29
N HIS A 153 0.87 -8.25 -9.32
CA HIS A 153 1.72 -8.11 -8.14
C HIS A 153 1.21 -7.06 -7.13
N ALA A 154 0.55 -6.00 -7.59
CA ALA A 154 -0.07 -5.01 -6.71
C ALA A 154 -1.18 -5.59 -5.82
N PHE A 155 -1.99 -6.52 -6.34
CA PHE A 155 -3.01 -7.21 -5.54
C PHE A 155 -2.37 -8.21 -4.58
N VAL A 156 -1.31 -8.90 -5.02
CA VAL A 156 -0.53 -9.80 -4.16
C VAL A 156 0.08 -9.01 -2.99
N ALA A 157 0.68 -7.85 -3.26
CA ALA A 157 1.24 -6.96 -2.24
C ALA A 157 0.17 -6.55 -1.21
N ALA A 158 -0.97 -6.03 -1.67
CA ALA A 158 -2.06 -5.65 -0.78
C ALA A 158 -2.62 -6.84 0.02
N ALA A 159 -2.67 -8.04 -0.57
CA ALA A 159 -3.13 -9.25 0.10
C ALA A 159 -2.15 -9.77 1.17
N VAL A 160 -0.85 -9.69 0.87
CA VAL A 160 0.22 -10.00 1.82
C VAL A 160 0.11 -9.07 3.03
N GLU A 161 0.07 -7.77 2.79
CA GLU A 161 0.02 -6.79 3.88
C GLU A 161 -1.31 -6.87 4.65
N ALA A 162 -2.43 -7.21 3.99
CA ALA A 162 -3.70 -7.47 4.66
C ALA A 162 -3.63 -8.66 5.63
N ALA A 163 -2.76 -9.66 5.37
CA ALA A 163 -2.69 -10.89 6.15
C ALA A 163 -2.41 -10.65 7.63
N ARG A 164 -1.71 -9.56 7.99
CA ARG A 164 -1.41 -9.22 9.39
C ARG A 164 -2.65 -8.92 10.24
N TYR A 165 -3.79 -8.64 9.61
CA TYR A 165 -5.07 -8.42 10.30
C TYR A 165 -5.93 -9.68 10.42
N TYR A 166 -5.46 -10.82 9.91
CA TYR A 166 -6.16 -12.10 9.99
C TYR A 166 -5.27 -13.10 10.72
N PRO A 167 -5.65 -13.59 11.92
CA PRO A 167 -4.86 -14.60 12.62
C PRO A 167 -4.75 -15.93 11.85
N GLY A 168 -3.64 -16.64 12.05
CA GLY A 168 -3.39 -17.98 11.51
C GLY A 168 -3.06 -18.02 10.00
N ARG A 169 -2.52 -16.92 9.44
CA ARG A 169 -2.16 -16.83 8.02
C ARG A 169 -0.67 -17.03 7.73
N THR A 170 0.11 -17.39 8.73
CA THR A 170 1.57 -17.60 8.65
C THR A 170 1.96 -18.54 7.51
N ALA A 171 1.30 -19.70 7.42
CA ALA A 171 1.55 -20.67 6.36
C ALA A 171 1.26 -20.11 4.95
N ASP A 172 0.21 -19.29 4.80
CA ASP A 172 -0.14 -18.68 3.51
C ASP A 172 0.96 -17.68 3.07
N LEU A 173 1.57 -16.96 4.02
CA LEU A 173 2.66 -16.00 3.77
C LEU A 173 4.00 -16.69 3.49
N VAL A 174 4.36 -17.74 4.23
CA VAL A 174 5.56 -18.55 3.95
C VAL A 174 5.48 -19.15 2.55
N ASN A 175 4.33 -19.73 2.19
CA ASN A 175 4.09 -20.24 0.82
C ASN A 175 4.14 -19.13 -0.25
N ALA A 176 3.80 -17.89 0.09
CA ALA A 176 3.95 -16.76 -0.82
C ALA A 176 5.44 -16.39 -1.02
N PHE A 177 6.24 -16.43 0.05
CA PHE A 177 7.67 -16.18 -0.01
C PHE A 177 8.38 -17.25 -0.86
N ASP A 178 8.06 -18.52 -0.66
CA ASP A 178 8.69 -19.63 -1.38
C ASP A 178 8.49 -19.53 -2.90
N ARG A 179 7.31 -19.11 -3.34
CA ARG A 179 6.99 -18.94 -4.76
C ARG A 179 7.74 -17.79 -5.43
N ILE A 180 8.21 -16.80 -4.66
CA ILE A 180 8.99 -15.67 -5.20
C ILE A 180 10.49 -15.82 -4.94
N ARG A 181 10.92 -16.83 -4.18
CA ARG A 181 12.30 -16.98 -3.68
C ARG A 181 13.36 -16.90 -4.78
N GLY A 182 13.08 -17.50 -5.94
CA GLY A 182 13.95 -17.52 -7.11
C GLY A 182 13.77 -16.36 -8.09
N ASP A 183 12.78 -15.49 -7.89
CA ASP A 183 12.53 -14.31 -8.74
C ASP A 183 13.00 -13.06 -8.01
N GLN A 184 14.18 -12.55 -8.39
CA GLN A 184 14.82 -11.40 -7.76
C GLN A 184 13.95 -10.13 -7.79
N LEU A 185 13.20 -9.90 -8.88
CA LEU A 185 12.35 -8.71 -9.00
C LEU A 185 11.14 -8.82 -8.06
N ARG A 186 10.48 -9.98 -8.06
CA ARG A 186 9.35 -10.22 -7.14
C ARG A 186 9.80 -10.26 -5.69
N ARG A 187 10.96 -10.84 -5.38
CA ARG A 187 11.52 -10.88 -4.02
C ARG A 187 11.87 -9.50 -3.50
N ARG A 188 12.48 -8.64 -4.31
CA ARG A 188 12.75 -7.25 -3.94
C ARG A 188 11.47 -6.45 -3.65
N PHE A 189 10.40 -6.74 -4.38
CA PHE A 189 9.13 -6.02 -4.25
C PHE A 189 8.21 -6.57 -3.14
N LEU A 190 7.99 -7.88 -3.09
CA LEU A 190 7.07 -8.56 -2.16
C LEU A 190 7.75 -9.04 -0.87
N GLY A 191 9.06 -9.35 -0.91
CA GLY A 191 9.81 -9.89 0.23
C GLY A 191 9.66 -9.02 1.48
N PRO A 192 9.97 -7.71 1.45
CA PRO A 192 9.82 -6.83 2.60
C PRO A 192 8.40 -6.85 3.19
N LYS A 193 7.37 -6.84 2.34
CA LYS A 193 5.95 -6.86 2.75
C LYS A 193 5.55 -8.18 3.40
N ILE A 194 6.04 -9.30 2.88
CA ILE A 194 5.79 -10.64 3.44
C ILE A 194 6.44 -10.76 4.80
N LEU A 195 7.72 -10.40 4.90
CA LEU A 195 8.48 -10.49 6.15
C LEU A 195 7.92 -9.55 7.22
N GLU A 196 7.50 -8.34 6.85
CA GLU A 196 6.81 -7.43 7.74
C GLU A 196 5.49 -8.03 8.26
N SER A 197 4.67 -8.60 7.38
CA SER A 197 3.40 -9.22 7.79
C SER A 197 3.61 -10.43 8.69
N LEU A 198 4.64 -11.25 8.44
CA LEU A 198 5.04 -12.36 9.31
C LEU A 198 5.53 -11.86 10.68
N LEU A 199 6.28 -10.75 10.71
CA LEU A 199 6.74 -10.12 11.95
C LEU A 199 5.55 -9.64 12.80
N VAL A 200 4.53 -9.05 12.17
CA VAL A 200 3.31 -8.61 12.88
C VAL A 200 2.51 -9.80 13.41
N LEU A 201 2.39 -10.88 12.64
CA LEU A 201 1.69 -12.09 13.08
C LEU A 201 2.36 -12.75 14.28
N GLY A 202 3.69 -12.62 14.42
CA GLY A 202 4.43 -13.08 15.59
C GLY A 202 4.33 -14.59 15.84
N ASP A 203 4.06 -15.37 14.80
CA ASP A 203 3.85 -16.82 14.91
C ASP A 203 5.17 -17.59 14.76
N THR A 204 5.47 -18.44 15.74
CA THR A 204 6.64 -19.32 15.75
C THR A 204 6.72 -20.24 14.52
N ALA A 205 5.61 -20.52 13.82
CA ALA A 205 5.64 -21.28 12.57
C ALA A 205 6.44 -20.58 11.44
N ALA A 206 6.70 -19.27 11.55
CA ALA A 206 7.56 -18.53 10.62
C ALA A 206 9.06 -18.67 10.94
N LEU A 207 9.42 -19.19 12.13
CA LEU A 207 10.80 -19.23 12.60
C LEU A 207 11.75 -19.94 11.63
N PRO A 208 11.41 -21.10 11.02
CA PRO A 208 12.30 -21.76 10.07
C PRO A 208 12.66 -20.89 8.86
N LEU A 209 11.71 -20.10 8.35
CA LEU A 209 11.97 -19.17 7.26
C LEU A 209 12.93 -18.06 7.71
N PHE A 210 12.72 -17.49 8.90
CA PHE A 210 13.62 -16.44 9.40
C PHE A 210 15.04 -16.97 9.66
N GLU A 211 15.17 -18.17 10.24
CA GLU A 211 16.48 -18.80 10.45
C GLU A 211 17.20 -19.09 9.13
N GLU A 212 16.49 -19.54 8.09
CA GLU A 212 17.06 -19.69 6.74
C GLU A 212 17.59 -18.34 6.21
N LEU A 213 16.83 -17.27 6.39
CA LEU A 213 17.19 -15.93 5.93
C LEU A 213 18.37 -15.31 6.69
N LEU A 214 18.74 -15.81 7.87
CA LEU A 214 19.98 -15.39 8.54
C LEU A 214 21.23 -15.75 7.73
N VAL A 215 21.14 -16.80 6.92
CA VAL A 215 22.24 -17.29 6.09
C VAL A 215 22.06 -16.86 4.63
N ALA A 216 20.88 -17.11 4.06
CA ALA A 216 20.59 -16.95 2.64
C ALA A 216 19.79 -15.68 2.29
N GLY A 217 19.52 -14.82 3.27
CA GLY A 217 18.81 -13.56 3.07
C GLY A 217 19.67 -12.51 2.36
N HIS A 218 19.02 -11.62 1.63
CA HIS A 218 19.69 -10.47 1.02
C HIS A 218 20.13 -9.48 2.09
N THR A 219 21.38 -9.03 1.96
CA THR A 219 21.95 -7.95 2.76
C THR A 219 21.79 -6.62 2.00
N ASP A 220 21.39 -5.58 2.73
CA ASP A 220 21.28 -4.22 2.20
C ASP A 220 21.73 -3.25 3.32
N PRO A 221 22.41 -2.13 3.01
CA PRO A 221 22.63 -1.05 3.96
C PRO A 221 21.33 -0.44 4.51
N ASP A 222 20.29 -0.39 3.69
CA ASP A 222 18.94 0.04 4.09
C ASP A 222 18.26 -1.08 4.90
N LEU A 223 17.91 -0.77 6.15
CA LEU A 223 17.26 -1.69 7.07
C LEU A 223 15.92 -2.18 6.52
N ASP A 224 15.23 -1.35 5.73
CA ASP A 224 13.91 -1.70 5.20
C ASP A 224 14.00 -2.74 4.08
N ARG A 225 15.16 -2.85 3.43
CA ARG A 225 15.42 -3.77 2.31
C ARG A 225 16.22 -4.99 2.73
N CYS A 226 16.87 -4.95 3.90
CA CYS A 226 17.71 -6.03 4.37
C CYS A 226 16.90 -7.17 4.98
N GLU A 227 16.77 -8.28 4.24
CA GLU A 227 16.09 -9.48 4.71
C GLU A 227 16.77 -10.09 5.94
N VAL A 228 18.11 -10.09 5.98
CA VAL A 228 18.87 -10.62 7.13
C VAL A 228 18.58 -9.82 8.40
N THR A 229 18.55 -8.49 8.32
CA THR A 229 18.22 -7.64 9.48
C THR A 229 16.78 -7.87 9.94
N ARG A 230 15.82 -7.98 9.00
CA ARG A 230 14.42 -8.31 9.34
C ARG A 230 14.31 -9.68 10.01
N ALA A 231 15.02 -10.68 9.50
CA ALA A 231 15.06 -12.02 10.07
C ALA A 231 15.67 -12.04 11.48
N LEU A 232 16.74 -11.27 11.73
CA LEU A 232 17.32 -11.13 13.07
C LEU A 232 16.34 -10.51 14.07
N VAL A 233 15.63 -9.44 13.68
CA VAL A 233 14.59 -8.84 14.53
C VAL A 233 13.49 -9.86 14.82
N ALA A 234 13.06 -10.61 13.82
CA ALA A 234 12.02 -11.64 13.99
C ALA A 234 12.47 -12.78 14.92
N VAL A 235 13.67 -13.34 14.72
CA VAL A 235 14.25 -14.38 15.58
C VAL A 235 14.37 -13.86 17.01
N ARG A 236 14.89 -12.64 17.21
CA ARG A 236 15.00 -12.02 18.52
C ARG A 236 13.65 -11.88 19.22
N ARG A 237 12.62 -11.40 18.50
CA ARG A 237 11.25 -11.29 19.05
C ARG A 237 10.65 -12.64 19.43
N LEU A 238 10.84 -13.66 18.58
CA LEU A 238 10.22 -14.97 18.77
C LEU A 238 10.95 -15.85 19.81
N THR A 239 12.24 -15.65 20.00
CA THR A 239 13.10 -16.56 20.79
C THR A 239 13.85 -15.89 21.95
N GLY A 240 13.89 -14.56 22.00
CA GLY A 240 14.63 -13.79 23.00
C GLY A 240 16.16 -13.74 22.77
N ARG A 241 16.70 -14.41 21.74
CA ARG A 241 18.15 -14.46 21.46
C ARG A 241 18.51 -13.67 20.20
N VAL A 242 19.73 -13.12 20.18
CA VAL A 242 20.36 -12.60 18.95
C VAL A 242 21.14 -13.74 18.31
N ALA A 243 20.71 -14.19 17.13
CA ALA A 243 21.37 -15.26 16.39
C ALA A 243 22.55 -14.72 15.56
N SER A 244 23.51 -15.58 15.24
CA SER A 244 24.53 -15.29 14.23
C SER A 244 23.90 -15.17 12.84
N SER A 245 24.53 -14.40 11.96
CA SER A 245 24.03 -14.20 10.59
C SER A 245 25.17 -13.93 9.61
N SER A 246 24.86 -13.99 8.31
CA SER A 246 25.80 -13.62 7.24
C SER A 246 26.20 -12.14 7.27
N LYS A 247 25.37 -11.26 7.85
CA LYS A 247 25.62 -9.81 7.96
C LYS A 247 26.42 -9.44 9.22
N PHE A 248 26.17 -10.13 10.32
CA PHE A 248 26.81 -9.88 11.62
C PHE A 248 27.46 -11.17 12.13
N PRO A 249 28.78 -11.33 11.92
CA PRO A 249 29.52 -12.51 12.34
C PRO A 249 29.60 -12.67 13.86
N ASP A 250 29.72 -11.54 14.58
CA ASP A 250 29.70 -11.48 16.04
C ASP A 250 28.36 -10.92 16.53
N PRO A 251 27.44 -11.76 17.05
CA PRO A 251 26.14 -11.32 17.54
C PRO A 251 26.22 -10.52 18.85
N ASP A 252 27.33 -10.60 19.59
CA ASP A 252 27.51 -9.93 20.89
C ASP A 252 28.06 -8.51 20.77
N ALA A 253 28.53 -8.12 19.57
CA ALA A 253 29.02 -6.78 19.30
C ALA A 253 27.94 -5.70 19.62
N PRO A 254 28.28 -4.64 20.38
CA PRO A 254 27.32 -3.59 20.77
C PRO A 254 26.62 -2.91 19.59
N GLU A 255 27.29 -2.80 18.43
CA GLU A 255 26.75 -2.27 17.18
C GLU A 255 25.55 -3.07 16.67
N VAL A 256 25.57 -4.39 16.85
CA VAL A 256 24.50 -5.29 16.41
C VAL A 256 23.24 -4.99 17.19
N ARG A 257 23.33 -4.93 18.52
CA ARG A 257 22.18 -4.60 19.39
C ARG A 257 21.58 -3.25 19.03
N ARG A 258 22.42 -2.20 18.88
CA ARG A 258 21.97 -0.87 18.47
C ARG A 258 21.25 -0.87 17.12
N THR A 259 21.77 -1.61 16.15
CA THR A 259 21.17 -1.72 14.81
C THR A 259 19.83 -2.45 14.85
N LEU A 260 19.73 -3.52 15.62
CA LEU A 260 18.47 -4.27 15.76
C LEU A 260 17.41 -3.45 16.51
N ASP A 261 17.79 -2.68 17.52
CA ASP A 261 16.86 -1.79 18.24
C ASP A 261 16.33 -0.68 17.33
N GLU A 262 17.17 -0.12 16.45
CA GLU A 262 16.73 0.85 15.45
C GLU A 262 15.81 0.22 14.40
N ALA A 263 16.17 -0.95 13.88
CA ALA A 263 15.34 -1.67 12.92
C ALA A 263 13.96 -2.00 13.53
N GLU A 264 13.95 -2.50 14.77
CA GLU A 264 12.71 -2.83 15.48
C GLU A 264 11.82 -1.60 15.71
N ARG A 265 12.40 -0.46 16.12
CA ARG A 265 11.64 0.80 16.25
C ARG A 265 10.98 1.20 14.94
N ARG A 266 11.69 1.10 13.81
CA ARG A 266 11.14 1.43 12.49
C ARG A 266 10.01 0.49 12.09
N PHE A 267 10.24 -0.82 12.21
CA PHE A 267 9.22 -1.81 11.84
C PHE A 267 7.97 -1.69 12.70
N GLU A 268 8.11 -1.35 13.99
CA GLU A 268 6.97 -1.12 14.87
C GLU A 268 6.20 0.16 14.49
N ALA A 269 6.89 1.22 14.11
CA ALA A 269 6.25 2.47 13.67
C ALA A 269 5.43 2.31 12.39
N GLU A 270 5.83 1.39 11.50
CA GLU A 270 5.16 1.12 10.23
C GLU A 270 4.11 -0.01 10.30
N ARG A 271 4.02 -0.72 11.43
CA ARG A 271 3.25 -1.97 11.59
C ARG A 271 1.81 -1.89 11.10
N ASP A 272 1.16 -0.75 11.29
CA ASP A 272 -0.27 -0.57 11.00
C ASP A 272 -0.52 0.08 9.63
N TRP A 273 0.52 0.33 8.83
CA TRP A 273 0.44 1.08 7.58
C TRP A 273 0.51 0.15 6.36
N LEU A 274 -0.49 0.19 5.48
CA LEU A 274 -0.42 -0.48 4.18
C LEU A 274 0.26 0.47 3.21
N LYS A 275 1.32 0.03 2.51
CA LYS A 275 2.06 0.87 1.54
C LYS A 275 1.47 0.65 0.14
N PRO A 276 0.61 1.57 -0.36
CA PRO A 276 -0.03 1.41 -1.66
C PRO A 276 1.01 1.32 -2.76
N VAL A 277 0.82 0.37 -3.66
CA VAL A 277 1.60 0.22 -4.89
C VAL A 277 1.00 1.15 -5.96
N THR A 278 1.86 1.87 -6.66
CA THR A 278 1.47 2.57 -7.89
C THR A 278 1.26 1.54 -8.99
N VAL A 279 0.01 1.32 -9.38
CA VAL A 279 -0.33 0.55 -10.58
C VAL A 279 -0.22 1.50 -11.76
N ILE A 280 0.70 1.20 -12.68
CA ILE A 280 0.85 1.88 -13.98
C ILE A 280 0.04 1.12 -15.00
#